data_AF-A0A8S3K242-F1
#
_entry.id   AF-A0A8S3K242-F1
#
_cell.length_a   1.000
_cell.length_b   1.000
_cell.length_c   1.000
_cell.angle_alpha   90.00
_cell.angle_beta   90.00
_cell.angle_gamma   90.00
#
_symmetry.space_group_name_H-M   'P 1'
#
loop_
_entity.id
_entity.type
_entity.pdbx_description
1 polymer ?
#
loop_
_entity_poly.entity_id
_entity_poly.type
_entity_poly.pdbx_seq_one_letter_code
_entity_poly.pdbx_strand_id
1 'polypeptide(L)' 'MIALGWLLREPTTINYPFEKGPLSPRFRGEHALRRYTSGEERCIACKLCEVICPAQ' A
#
# COMPACT_ATOMS: atom_id res chain seq x y z
N MET A 1 8.09 5.72 39.31
CA MET A 1 8.10 7.03 38.60
C MET A 1 8.17 6.91 37.07
N ILE A 2 7.79 5.78 36.44
CA ILE A 2 7.86 5.64 34.98
C ILE A 2 6.55 6.07 34.31
N ALA A 3 5.40 5.72 34.89
CA ALA A 3 4.07 6.03 34.35
C ALA A 3 3.79 7.54 34.20
N LEU A 4 4.18 8.36 35.18
CA LEU A 4 4.02 9.81 35.10
C LEU A 4 4.84 10.43 33.94
N GLY A 5 6.00 9.84 33.60
CA GLY A 5 6.81 10.27 32.46
C GLY A 5 6.16 9.99 31.10
N TRP A 6 5.30 8.98 31.00
CA TRP A 6 4.51 8.72 29.77
C TRP A 6 3.32 9.69 29.62
N LEU A 7 2.74 10.16 30.73
CA LEU A 7 1.62 11.10 30.71
C LEU A 7 2.00 12.48 30.15
N LEU A 8 3.26 12.89 30.33
CA LEU A 8 3.79 14.18 29.88
C LEU A 8 4.33 14.15 28.44
N ARG A 9 4.35 12.98 27.78
CA ARG A 9 4.78 12.84 26.39
C ARG A 9 3.64 13.09 25.44
N GLU A 10 3.96 13.66 24.28
CA GLU A 10 3.01 13.81 23.19
C GLU A 10 2.61 12.43 22.63
N PRO A 11 1.32 12.21 22.34
CA PRO A 11 0.86 10.93 21.82
C PRO A 11 1.40 10.69 20.40
N THR A 12 1.88 9.47 20.15
CA THR A 12 2.38 9.04 18.82
C THR A 12 1.25 8.64 17.85
N THR A 13 -0.01 8.85 18.23
CA THR A 13 -1.17 8.44 17.44
C THR A 13 -1.43 9.39 16.29
N ILE A 14 -1.69 8.85 15.10
CA ILE A 14 -2.14 9.63 13.93
C ILE A 14 -3.66 9.75 13.92
N ASN A 15 -4.18 10.90 13.47
CA ASN A 15 -5.62 11.10 13.37
C ASN A 15 -6.18 10.58 12.03
N TYR A 16 -6.38 9.27 11.90
CA TYR A 16 -6.99 8.69 10.71
C TYR A 16 -8.49 9.03 10.65
N PRO A 17 -9.07 9.43 9.50
CA PRO A 17 -8.54 9.40 8.13
C PRO A 17 -7.86 10.70 7.64
N PHE A 18 -7.80 11.74 8.48
CA PHE A 18 -7.27 13.06 8.13
C PHE A 18 -5.74 13.05 7.99
N GLU A 19 -5.07 12.23 8.79
CA GLU A 19 -3.64 11.97 8.74
C GLU A 19 -3.39 10.49 8.42
N LYS A 20 -2.62 10.22 7.36
CA LYS A 20 -2.26 8.87 6.93
C LYS A 20 -0.80 8.58 7.26
N GLY A 21 -0.51 7.33 7.62
CA GLY A 21 0.86 6.89 7.83
C GLY A 21 1.70 7.00 6.54
N PRO A 22 3.03 7.19 6.66
CA PRO A 22 3.91 7.25 5.51
C PRO A 22 3.95 5.91 4.79
N LEU A 23 3.63 5.90 3.50
CA LEU A 23 3.67 4.71 2.65
C LEU A 23 4.95 4.73 1.79
N SER A 24 5.69 3.63 1.81
CA SER A 24 6.84 3.49 0.91
C SER A 24 6.37 3.35 -0.55
N PRO A 25 7.16 3.80 -1.55
CA PRO A 25 6.84 3.60 -2.96
C PRO A 25 6.70 2.13 -3.39
N ARG A 26 7.16 1.18 -2.55
CA ARG A 26 7.09 -0.27 -2.77
C ARG A 26 5.86 -0.92 -2.12
N PHE A 27 4.96 -0.11 -1.55
CA PHE A 27 3.74 -0.63 -0.95
C PHE A 27 2.90 -1.39 -1.99
N ARG A 28 2.50 -2.63 -1.64
CA ARG A 28 1.63 -3.47 -2.47
C ARG A 28 0.17 -3.23 -2.07
N GLY A 29 -0.52 -2.42 -2.86
CA GLY A 29 -1.94 -2.11 -2.68
C GLY A 29 -2.82 -2.82 -3.70
N GLU A 30 -3.81 -2.10 -4.24
CA GLU A 30 -4.72 -2.60 -5.26
C GLU A 30 -4.00 -2.86 -6.60
N HIS A 31 -4.32 -3.99 -7.23
CA HIS A 31 -3.78 -4.36 -8.54
C HIS A 31 -4.54 -3.61 -9.64
N ALA A 32 -3.83 -3.00 -10.58
CA ALA A 32 -4.43 -2.27 -11.69
C ALA A 32 -3.75 -2.61 -13.03
N LEU A 33 -4.55 -2.77 -14.08
CA LEU A 33 -4.06 -2.95 -15.45
C LEU A 33 -3.59 -1.61 -16.02
N ARG A 34 -2.34 -1.57 -16.46
CA ARG A 34 -1.73 -0.38 -17.07
C ARG A 34 -1.88 -0.40 -18.58
N ARG A 35 -1.91 0.79 -19.18
CA ARG A 35 -1.90 1.02 -20.64
C ARG A 35 -0.52 1.48 -21.11
N TYR A 36 -0.25 1.35 -22.41
CA TYR A 36 0.86 2.01 -23.09
C TYR A 36 0.59 3.51 -23.23
N THR A 37 1.61 4.29 -23.59
CA THR A 37 1.46 5.71 -23.91
C THR A 37 0.57 5.95 -25.14
N SER A 38 0.42 4.94 -26.02
CA SER A 38 -0.52 4.92 -27.14
C SER A 38 -1.99 4.71 -26.74
N GLY A 39 -2.27 4.34 -25.48
CA GLY A 39 -3.62 4.09 -24.97
C GLY A 39 -4.09 2.63 -25.06
N GLU A 40 -3.34 1.76 -25.75
CA GLU A 40 -3.57 0.30 -25.79
C GLU A 40 -3.25 -0.34 -24.43
N GLU A 41 -3.95 -1.41 -24.06
CA GLU A 41 -3.67 -2.16 -22.84
C GLU A 41 -2.35 -2.94 -22.93
N ARG A 42 -1.65 -3.12 -21.79
CA ARG A 42 -0.40 -3.90 -21.77
C ARG A 42 -0.63 -5.42 -21.66
N CYS A 43 -1.85 -5.84 -21.37
CA CYS A 43 -2.18 -7.25 -21.21
C CYS A 43 -2.35 -7.89 -22.59
N ILE A 44 -1.62 -8.98 -22.86
CA ILE A 44 -1.74 -9.77 -24.09
C ILE A 44 -2.38 -11.14 -23.85
N ALA A 45 -3.06 -11.31 -22.72
CA ALA A 45 -3.67 -12.57 -22.30
C ALA A 45 -2.68 -13.78 -22.25
N CYS A 46 -1.43 -13.56 -21.85
CA CYS A 46 -0.41 -14.62 -21.78
C CYS A 46 -0.64 -15.67 -20.67
N LYS A 47 -1.59 -15.43 -19.75
CA LYS A 47 -1.94 -16.28 -18.60
C LYS A 47 -0.79 -16.61 -17.62
N LEU A 48 0.37 -15.96 -17.75
CA LEU A 48 1.49 -16.18 -16.83
C LEU A 48 1.19 -15.69 -15.40
N CYS A 49 0.40 -14.62 -15.26
CA CYS A 49 -0.02 -14.10 -13.96
C CYS A 49 -0.93 -15.06 -13.19
N GLU A 50 -1.74 -15.84 -13.90
CA GLU A 50 -2.60 -16.87 -13.32
C GLU A 50 -1.74 -18.04 -12.81
N VAL A 51 -0.82 -18.53 -13.63
CA VAL A 51 0.07 -19.65 -13.28
C VAL A 51 0.98 -19.36 -12.07
N ILE A 52 1.45 -18.11 -11.92
CA ILE A 52 2.34 -17.75 -10.79
C ILE A 52 1.60 -17.38 -9.52
N CYS A 53 0.27 -17.21 -9.56
CA CYS A 53 -0.50 -16.78 -8.41
C CYS A 53 -0.43 -17.88 -7.32
N PRO A 54 0.19 -17.61 -6.16
CA PRO A 54 0.40 -18.63 -5.13
C PRO A 54 -0.87 -19.02 -4.39
N ALA A 55 -1.96 -18.26 -4.58
CA ALA A 55 -3.24 -18.43 -3.92
C ALA A 55 -4.30 -19.03 -4.86
N GLN A 56 -3.88 -19.74 -5.91
CA GLN A 56 -4.78 -20.56 -6.73
C GLN A 56 -5.45 -21.67 -5.92
#